data_AF-D8TSQ7-F1
#
_entry.id   AF-D8TSQ7-F1
#
_cell.length_a   1.000
_cell.length_b   1.000
_cell.length_c   1.000
_cell.angle_alpha   90.00
_cell.angle_beta   90.00
_cell.angle_gamma   90.00
#
_symmetry.space_group_name_H-M   'P 1'
#
loop_
_entity.id
_entity.type
_entity.pdbx_description
1 polymer ?
#
loop_
_entity_poly.entity_id
_entity_poly.type
_entity_poly.pdbx_seq_one_letter_code
_entity_poly.pdbx_strand_id
1 'polypeptide(L)'
;MAPEGSPSSLQAIRYTRGSLQLLDQRLLPFQTAYLDVPDVKAAWTQIRDMVVRGAPAIGCTGALAMAVELQTHKGAGTEFSSVKEATDYINSTLDYLVTSRPTAVNLADAANKLKAAAALAAAADAATPSSVCSAVMDAAEAYFVEDIASNKAMGATGAAALLAAAHARGRGVGGKLRVLTHCNTGSLATAGYGTALGVIRALHEQGTLEHAFCTETRPYNQGARLTAFELAHDQLPATLICDSAAAALMASGQVDAVVVGADRVVANGDTANKIGTKSLSISAAHFNIPFFIAAPTTTLDPHLPSGDHIVIEQRTHEEVTHFRGIRVAAEGVNVWNPSFDVAPCGLIEGIITERGMIPKTKDGVFQVSSRERGKGGGREDGLLNSLWDENTEREYGTRVG
;
A
#
# COMPACT_ATOMS: atom_id res chain seq x y z
N MET A 1 -14.52 -31.28 3.10
CA MET A 1 -13.34 -31.38 2.20
C MET A 1 -13.43 -30.22 1.23
N ALA A 2 -12.45 -29.32 1.23
CA ALA A 2 -12.40 -28.24 0.25
C ALA A 2 -12.05 -28.84 -1.12
N PRO A 3 -12.65 -28.36 -2.23
CA PRO A 3 -12.43 -28.94 -3.55
C PRO A 3 -10.98 -28.74 -3.99
N GLU A 4 -10.38 -29.81 -4.51
CA GLU A 4 -9.10 -29.78 -5.21
C GLU A 4 -9.20 -28.86 -6.43
N GLY A 5 -8.26 -27.93 -6.58
CA GLY A 5 -8.12 -27.09 -7.77
C GLY A 5 -8.48 -25.60 -7.63
N SER A 6 -8.59 -25.05 -6.42
CA SER A 6 -8.44 -23.60 -6.26
C SER A 6 -7.03 -23.20 -6.69
N PRO A 7 -6.82 -22.37 -7.74
CA PRO A 7 -5.50 -21.82 -7.99
C PRO A 7 -5.07 -21.10 -6.72
N SER A 8 -3.90 -21.48 -6.17
CA SER A 8 -3.37 -20.81 -4.98
C SER A 8 -3.43 -19.30 -5.21
N SER A 9 -4.02 -18.55 -4.29
CA SER A 9 -4.14 -17.10 -4.41
C SER A 9 -2.77 -16.48 -4.77
N LEU A 10 -2.77 -15.45 -5.62
CA LEU A 10 -1.54 -14.82 -6.06
C LEU A 10 -0.82 -14.19 -4.84
N GLN A 11 0.36 -14.72 -4.53
CA GLN A 11 1.17 -14.29 -3.39
C GLN A 11 2.44 -13.62 -3.88
N ALA A 12 2.62 -12.34 -3.58
CA ALA A 12 3.87 -11.65 -3.86
C ALA A 12 5.01 -12.15 -2.97
N ILE A 13 4.67 -12.56 -1.74
CA ILE A 13 5.57 -13.01 -0.69
C ILE A 13 5.09 -14.38 -0.23
N ARG A 14 5.93 -15.40 -0.38
CA ARG A 14 5.72 -16.74 0.18
C ARG A 14 6.69 -16.94 1.32
N TYR A 15 6.14 -17.15 2.51
CA TYR A 15 6.95 -17.31 3.71
C TYR A 15 6.51 -18.51 4.52
N THR A 16 7.49 -19.27 4.97
CA THR A 16 7.41 -20.18 6.11
C THR A 16 8.67 -19.97 6.94
N ARG A 17 8.65 -20.31 8.23
CA ARG A 17 9.82 -20.06 9.09
C ARG A 17 11.07 -20.77 8.52
N GLY A 18 12.09 -19.98 8.21
CA GLY A 18 13.32 -20.44 7.56
C GLY A 18 13.31 -20.48 6.03
N SER A 19 12.23 -20.05 5.36
CA SER A 19 12.14 -20.01 3.90
C SER A 19 11.30 -18.82 3.42
N LEU A 20 11.89 -17.99 2.55
CA LEU A 20 11.23 -16.85 1.93
C LEU A 20 11.41 -16.92 0.41
N GLN A 21 10.32 -16.73 -0.33
CA GLN A 21 10.35 -16.56 -1.78
C GLN A 21 9.55 -15.32 -2.19
N LEU A 22 10.05 -14.60 -3.18
CA LEU A 22 9.38 -13.44 -3.76
C LEU A 22 8.97 -13.72 -5.20
N LEU A 23 7.77 -13.31 -5.57
CA LEU A 23 7.35 -13.29 -6.97
C LEU A 23 8.15 -12.23 -7.73
N ASP A 24 8.80 -12.60 -8.83
CA ASP A 24 9.54 -11.65 -9.66
C ASP A 24 8.60 -10.78 -10.50
N GLN A 25 8.24 -9.63 -9.93
CA GLN A 25 7.30 -8.70 -10.56
C GLN A 25 7.83 -8.05 -11.85
N ARG A 26 9.11 -8.23 -12.18
CA ARG A 26 9.70 -7.72 -13.44
C ARG A 26 9.26 -8.56 -14.63
N LEU A 27 8.98 -9.84 -14.40
CA LEU A 27 8.58 -10.80 -15.43
C LEU A 27 7.08 -10.77 -15.72
N LEU A 28 6.27 -10.26 -14.78
CA LEU A 28 4.85 -10.05 -14.99
C LEU A 28 4.57 -9.04 -16.13
N PRO A 29 3.49 -9.24 -16.90
CA PRO A 29 2.46 -10.30 -16.77
C PRO A 29 2.78 -11.61 -17.52
N PHE A 30 3.95 -11.76 -18.13
CA PHE A 30 4.22 -12.84 -19.09
C PHE A 30 4.71 -14.13 -18.45
N GLN A 31 5.33 -14.03 -17.28
CA GLN A 31 5.85 -15.18 -16.55
C GLN A 31 5.67 -14.96 -15.04
N THR A 32 5.16 -15.99 -14.38
CA THR A 32 5.06 -16.08 -12.93
C THR A 32 6.21 -16.95 -12.42
N ALA A 33 7.24 -16.34 -11.86
CA ALA A 33 8.40 -17.03 -11.30
C ALA A 33 8.72 -16.51 -9.90
N TYR A 34 9.12 -17.42 -9.01
CA TYR A 34 9.50 -17.09 -7.64
C TYR A 34 11.01 -17.21 -7.48
N LEU A 35 11.61 -16.26 -6.75
CA LEU A 35 13.02 -16.23 -6.40
C LEU A 35 13.16 -16.52 -4.91
N ASP A 36 14.08 -17.42 -4.57
CA ASP A 36 14.43 -17.68 -3.18
C ASP A 36 15.16 -16.47 -2.57
N VAL A 37 14.90 -16.24 -1.27
CA VAL A 37 15.56 -15.21 -0.47
C VAL A 37 16.23 -15.89 0.72
N PRO A 38 17.44 -16.45 0.52
CA PRO A 38 18.11 -17.24 1.55
C PRO A 38 18.63 -16.40 2.72
N ASP A 39 18.89 -15.11 2.50
CA ASP A 39 19.52 -14.22 3.47
C ASP A 39 19.12 -12.74 3.25
N VAL A 40 19.57 -11.88 4.18
CA VAL A 40 19.34 -10.43 4.12
C VAL A 40 20.02 -9.77 2.91
N LYS A 41 21.13 -10.32 2.40
CA LYS A 41 21.84 -9.78 1.25
C LYS A 41 21.06 -9.99 -0.06
N ALA A 42 20.43 -11.14 -0.20
CA ALA A 42 19.50 -11.45 -1.28
C ALA A 42 18.29 -10.52 -1.21
N ALA A 43 17.69 -10.34 -0.03
CA ALA A 43 16.57 -9.42 0.16
C ALA A 43 16.93 -7.98 -0.24
N TRP A 44 18.08 -7.49 0.21
CA TRP A 44 18.60 -6.16 -0.15
C TRP A 44 18.68 -5.98 -1.68
N THR A 45 19.22 -6.99 -2.38
CA THR A 45 19.37 -6.97 -3.84
C THR A 45 18.01 -6.99 -4.53
N GLN A 46 17.10 -7.86 -4.09
CA GLN A 46 15.77 -8.02 -4.67
C GLN A 46 14.87 -6.79 -4.44
N ILE A 47 15.02 -6.11 -3.30
CA ILE A 47 14.36 -4.82 -3.03
C ILE A 47 14.90 -3.72 -3.97
N ARG A 48 16.23 -3.60 -4.08
CA ARG A 48 16.91 -2.62 -4.94
C ARG A 48 16.52 -2.80 -6.41
N ASP A 49 16.56 -4.04 -6.90
CA ASP A 49 16.32 -4.38 -8.30
C ASP A 49 14.82 -4.43 -8.66
N MET A 50 13.94 -4.07 -7.72
CA MET A 50 12.49 -4.05 -7.87
C MET A 50 11.88 -5.41 -8.27
N VAL A 51 12.46 -6.51 -7.78
CA VAL A 51 11.80 -7.84 -7.78
C VAL A 51 10.52 -7.74 -6.94
N VAL A 52 10.63 -7.11 -5.77
CA VAL A 52 9.51 -6.70 -4.92
C VAL A 52 9.40 -5.18 -4.90
N ARG A 53 8.17 -4.69 -4.80
CA ARG A 53 7.84 -3.26 -4.82
C ARG A 53 6.52 -3.01 -4.09
N GLY A 54 6.25 -1.73 -3.82
CA GLY A 54 5.17 -1.32 -2.92
C GLY A 54 5.74 -1.23 -1.51
N ALA A 55 5.53 -0.08 -0.86
CA ALA A 55 6.20 0.22 0.41
C ALA A 55 5.90 -0.84 1.50
N PRO A 56 4.65 -1.31 1.68
CA PRO A 56 4.36 -2.36 2.64
C PRO A 56 5.02 -3.71 2.31
N ALA A 57 5.01 -4.13 1.04
CA ALA A 57 5.67 -5.38 0.61
C ALA A 57 7.19 -5.35 0.82
N ILE A 58 7.83 -4.19 0.60
CA ILE A 58 9.27 -3.99 0.88
C ILE A 58 9.53 -4.13 2.39
N GLY A 59 8.73 -3.51 3.25
CA GLY A 59 8.86 -3.63 4.71
C GLY A 59 8.70 -5.07 5.18
N CYS A 60 7.69 -5.78 4.69
CA CYS A 60 7.46 -7.19 5.02
C CYS A 60 8.61 -8.09 4.53
N THR A 61 9.08 -7.87 3.31
CA THR A 61 10.24 -8.60 2.76
C THR A 61 11.46 -8.42 3.65
N GLY A 62 11.73 -7.18 4.08
CA GLY A 62 12.88 -6.89 4.94
C GLY A 62 12.77 -7.57 6.31
N ALA A 63 11.59 -7.50 6.93
CA ALA A 63 11.33 -8.16 8.21
C ALA A 63 11.49 -9.68 8.12
N LEU A 64 10.85 -10.31 7.13
CA LEU A 64 10.89 -11.76 6.96
C LEU A 64 12.27 -12.27 6.54
N ALA A 65 13.03 -11.50 5.77
CA ALA A 65 14.41 -11.85 5.45
C ALA A 65 15.32 -11.86 6.69
N MET A 66 15.10 -10.93 7.64
CA MET A 66 15.77 -10.97 8.94
C MET A 66 15.39 -12.24 9.72
N ALA A 67 14.13 -12.67 9.65
CA ALA A 67 13.71 -13.90 10.30
C ALA A 67 14.37 -15.14 9.69
N VAL A 68 14.46 -15.21 8.35
CA VAL A 68 15.19 -16.28 7.66
C VAL A 68 16.66 -16.28 8.06
N GLU A 69 17.34 -15.13 8.01
CA GLU A 69 18.74 -14.99 8.43
C GLU A 69 19.01 -15.53 9.84
N LEU A 70 18.16 -15.18 10.82
CA LEU A 70 18.30 -15.66 12.19
C LEU A 70 18.05 -17.17 12.29
N GLN A 71 17.09 -17.69 11.54
CA GLN A 71 16.72 -19.11 11.57
C GLN A 71 17.76 -20.01 10.88
N THR A 72 18.25 -19.62 9.70
CA THR A 72 19.06 -20.48 8.82
C THR A 72 20.55 -20.24 8.98
N HIS A 73 20.98 -18.99 9.15
CA HIS A 73 22.40 -18.62 9.18
C HIS A 73 22.94 -18.38 10.59
N LYS A 74 22.06 -18.16 11.59
CA LYS A 74 22.44 -17.95 12.99
C LYS A 74 21.91 -19.01 13.95
N GLY A 75 21.42 -20.14 13.41
CA GLY A 75 20.98 -21.30 14.19
C GLY A 75 19.91 -20.97 15.24
N ALA A 76 19.00 -20.02 14.94
CA ALA A 76 18.04 -19.50 15.92
C ALA A 76 18.71 -19.01 17.22
N GLY A 77 19.88 -18.39 17.08
CA GLY A 77 20.67 -17.79 18.14
C GLY A 77 21.77 -18.68 18.73
N THR A 78 21.91 -19.94 18.32
CA THR A 78 22.97 -20.83 18.84
C THR A 78 24.38 -20.41 18.42
N GLU A 79 24.50 -19.64 17.34
CA GLU A 79 25.79 -19.15 16.81
C GLU A 79 26.33 -17.93 17.57
N PHE A 80 25.53 -17.33 18.47
CA PHE A 80 25.95 -16.15 19.23
C PHE A 80 26.43 -16.54 20.63
N SER A 81 27.55 -15.96 21.06
CA SER A 81 28.15 -16.21 22.37
C SER A 81 27.49 -15.40 23.49
N SER A 82 26.77 -14.33 23.15
CA SER A 82 26.12 -13.46 24.13
C SER A 82 24.90 -12.73 23.58
N VAL A 83 24.01 -12.29 24.48
CA VAL A 83 22.85 -11.45 24.14
C VAL A 83 23.29 -10.17 23.41
N LYS A 84 24.37 -9.54 23.88
CA LYS A 84 24.90 -8.32 23.27
C LYS A 84 25.32 -8.56 21.82
N GLU A 85 26.01 -9.66 21.55
CA GLU A 85 26.44 -10.02 20.20
C GLU A 85 25.25 -10.24 19.26
N ALA A 86 24.22 -10.96 19.72
CA ALA A 86 22.99 -11.15 18.94
C ALA A 86 22.30 -9.81 18.64
N THR A 87 22.13 -8.94 19.64
CA THR A 87 21.49 -7.63 19.46
C THR A 87 22.29 -6.71 18.53
N ASP A 88 23.62 -6.65 18.67
CA ASP A 88 24.48 -5.85 17.79
C ASP A 88 24.42 -6.35 16.33
N TYR A 89 24.39 -7.67 16.14
CA TYR A 89 24.21 -8.27 14.82
C TYR A 89 22.87 -7.91 14.19
N ILE A 90 21.78 -8.07 14.94
CA ILE A 90 20.42 -7.73 14.48
C ILE A 90 20.35 -6.26 14.07
N ASN A 91 20.85 -5.35 14.93
CA ASN A 91 20.80 -3.92 14.67
C ASN A 91 21.56 -3.54 13.39
N SER A 92 22.81 -3.99 13.27
CA SER A 92 23.66 -3.68 12.10
C SER A 92 23.13 -4.31 10.81
N THR A 93 22.57 -5.51 10.88
CA THR A 93 21.97 -6.19 9.71
C THR A 93 20.72 -5.45 9.22
N LEU A 94 19.87 -4.99 10.15
CA LEU A 94 18.70 -4.17 9.81
C LEU A 94 19.10 -2.80 9.26
N ASP A 95 20.15 -2.17 9.81
CA ASP A 95 20.69 -0.92 9.27
C ASP A 95 21.20 -1.08 7.84
N TYR A 96 21.91 -2.16 7.56
CA TYR A 96 22.32 -2.51 6.19
C TYR A 96 21.10 -2.70 5.29
N LEU A 97 20.07 -3.42 5.71
CA LEU A 97 18.89 -3.71 4.90
C LEU A 97 18.15 -2.44 4.47
N VAL A 98 18.03 -1.45 5.37
CA VAL A 98 17.39 -0.14 5.11
C VAL A 98 18.11 0.63 3.99
N THR A 99 19.41 0.42 3.79
CA THR A 99 20.16 1.10 2.71
C THR A 99 19.75 0.66 1.30
N SER A 100 19.00 -0.43 1.14
CA SER A 100 18.56 -0.92 -0.18
C SER A 100 17.72 0.13 -0.93
N ARG A 101 16.80 0.80 -0.22
CA ARG A 101 15.94 1.88 -0.72
C ARG A 101 15.62 2.87 0.40
N PRO A 102 16.48 3.87 0.68
CA PRO A 102 16.31 4.80 1.80
C PRO A 102 15.02 5.63 1.78
N THR A 103 14.36 5.74 0.61
CA THR A 103 13.09 6.44 0.45
C THR A 103 11.86 5.60 0.87
N ALA A 104 12.02 4.30 1.10
CA ALA A 104 10.94 3.41 1.53
C ALA A 104 10.77 3.45 3.06
N VAL A 105 9.92 4.37 3.55
CA VAL A 105 9.68 4.59 4.99
C VAL A 105 9.25 3.31 5.72
N ASN A 106 8.44 2.47 5.09
CA ASN A 106 7.99 1.19 5.67
C ASN A 106 9.13 0.20 5.95
N LEU A 107 10.25 0.26 5.23
CA LEU A 107 11.41 -0.58 5.52
C LEU A 107 12.11 -0.14 6.81
N ALA A 108 12.24 1.17 6.99
CA ALA A 108 12.78 1.73 8.22
C ALA A 108 11.84 1.49 9.42
N ASP A 109 10.52 1.60 9.22
CA ASP A 109 9.53 1.27 10.26
C ASP A 109 9.62 -0.20 10.69
N ALA A 110 9.65 -1.13 9.72
CA ALA A 110 9.83 -2.55 10.00
C ALA A 110 11.14 -2.80 10.78
N ALA A 111 12.26 -2.25 10.30
CA ALA A 111 13.55 -2.37 10.98
C ALA A 111 13.48 -1.84 12.43
N ASN A 112 12.90 -0.67 12.66
CA ASN A 112 12.77 -0.08 13.99
C ASN A 112 11.92 -0.94 14.93
N LYS A 113 10.81 -1.51 14.44
CA LYS A 113 9.97 -2.44 15.22
C LYS A 113 10.73 -3.70 15.62
N LEU A 114 11.50 -4.27 14.70
CA LEU A 114 12.32 -5.45 14.96
C LEU A 114 13.45 -5.14 15.96
N LYS A 115 14.13 -4.00 15.83
CA LYS A 115 15.13 -3.55 16.81
C LYS A 115 14.52 -3.33 18.19
N ALA A 116 13.31 -2.78 18.27
CA ALA A 116 12.60 -2.60 19.53
C ALA A 116 12.25 -3.96 20.18
N ALA A 117 11.82 -4.95 19.40
CA ALA A 117 11.58 -6.30 19.87
C ALA A 117 12.87 -6.95 20.40
N ALA A 118 13.99 -6.79 19.68
CA ALA A 118 15.31 -7.27 20.11
C ALA A 118 15.73 -6.63 21.44
N ALA A 119 15.60 -5.31 21.57
CA ALA A 119 15.95 -4.57 22.77
C ALA A 119 15.09 -4.97 23.98
N LEU A 120 13.77 -5.15 23.77
CA LEU A 120 12.86 -5.60 24.81
C LEU A 120 13.22 -7.00 25.31
N ALA A 121 13.49 -7.94 24.39
CA ALA A 121 13.87 -9.29 24.74
C ALA A 121 15.25 -9.37 25.43
N ALA A 122 16.20 -8.51 25.02
CA ALA A 122 17.52 -8.44 25.62
C ALA A 122 17.52 -7.89 27.05
N ALA A 123 16.51 -7.11 27.43
CA ALA A 123 16.36 -6.53 28.77
C ALA A 123 15.70 -7.48 29.79
N ALA A 124 15.29 -8.68 29.39
CA ALA A 124 14.68 -9.65 30.30
C ALA A 124 15.72 -10.35 31.20
N ASP A 125 15.35 -10.66 32.45
CA ASP A 125 16.27 -11.22 33.47
C ASP A 125 16.92 -12.55 33.05
N ALA A 126 16.25 -13.34 32.21
CA ALA A 126 16.73 -14.62 31.69
C ALA A 126 17.01 -14.57 30.17
N ALA A 127 17.38 -13.40 29.65
CA ALA A 127 17.65 -13.24 28.23
C ALA A 127 18.80 -14.14 27.77
N THR A 128 18.57 -14.83 26.65
CA THR A 128 19.57 -15.62 25.94
C THR A 128 19.63 -15.14 24.49
N PRO A 129 20.72 -15.41 23.75
CA PRO A 129 20.77 -15.08 22.33
C PRO A 129 19.60 -15.69 21.54
N SER A 130 19.22 -16.93 21.86
CA SER A 130 18.07 -17.62 21.25
C SER A 130 16.74 -16.95 21.57
N SER A 131 16.52 -16.47 22.81
CA SER A 131 15.27 -15.77 23.14
C SER A 131 15.16 -14.43 22.41
N VAL A 132 16.27 -13.70 22.24
CA VAL A 132 16.31 -12.45 21.45
C VAL A 132 16.02 -12.74 19.98
N CYS A 133 16.67 -13.75 19.39
CA CYS A 133 16.43 -14.13 18.01
C CYS A 133 14.98 -14.57 17.78
N SER A 134 14.41 -15.38 18.69
CA SER A 134 13.01 -15.78 18.63
C SER A 134 12.07 -14.58 18.64
N ALA A 135 12.27 -13.63 19.56
CA ALA A 135 11.43 -12.44 19.64
C ALA A 135 11.44 -11.60 18.36
N VAL A 136 12.60 -11.52 17.68
CA VAL A 136 12.70 -10.81 16.39
C VAL A 136 12.02 -11.58 15.26
N MET A 137 12.19 -12.90 15.20
CA MET A 137 11.48 -13.74 14.22
C MET A 137 9.96 -13.64 14.40
N ASP A 138 9.48 -13.74 15.64
CA ASP A 138 8.05 -13.63 15.97
C ASP A 138 7.52 -12.23 15.63
N ALA A 139 8.29 -11.16 15.91
CA ALA A 139 7.92 -9.79 15.53
C ALA A 139 7.86 -9.58 14.01
N ALA A 140 8.76 -10.20 13.24
CA ALA A 140 8.75 -10.15 11.79
C ALA A 140 7.52 -10.85 11.20
N GLU A 141 7.17 -12.02 11.72
CA GLU A 141 5.98 -12.78 11.32
C GLU A 141 4.70 -12.03 11.69
N ALA A 142 4.65 -11.45 12.90
CA ALA A 142 3.56 -10.60 13.33
C ALA A 142 3.38 -9.38 12.40
N TYR A 143 4.48 -8.71 12.01
CA TYR A 143 4.43 -7.58 11.08
C TYR A 143 3.78 -7.95 9.74
N PHE A 144 4.12 -9.12 9.18
CA PHE A 144 3.52 -9.62 7.94
C PHE A 144 2.01 -9.90 8.07
N VAL A 145 1.61 -10.55 9.17
CA VAL A 145 0.19 -10.85 9.44
C VAL A 145 -0.62 -9.57 9.70
N GLU A 146 -0.05 -8.62 10.44
CA GLU A 146 -0.65 -7.32 10.73
C GLU A 146 -0.90 -6.50 9.45
N ASP A 147 0.02 -6.53 8.48
CA ASP A 147 -0.18 -5.84 7.19
C ASP A 147 -1.37 -6.43 6.42
N ILE A 148 -1.50 -7.76 6.35
CA ILE A 148 -2.64 -8.43 5.71
C ILE A 148 -3.96 -8.03 6.41
N ALA A 149 -3.98 -8.04 7.74
CA ALA A 149 -5.15 -7.64 8.51
C ALA A 149 -5.52 -6.17 8.26
N SER A 150 -4.52 -5.29 8.23
CA SER A 150 -4.68 -3.86 7.95
C SER A 150 -5.26 -3.60 6.56
N ASN A 151 -4.76 -4.33 5.55
CA ASN A 151 -5.24 -4.27 4.17
C ASN A 151 -6.71 -4.70 4.06
N LYS A 152 -7.12 -5.77 4.76
CA LYS A 152 -8.52 -6.22 4.79
C LYS A 152 -9.43 -5.21 5.50
N ALA A 153 -8.98 -4.64 6.61
CA ALA A 153 -9.72 -3.59 7.32
C ALA A 153 -9.94 -2.36 6.43
N MET A 154 -8.89 -1.88 5.76
CA MET A 154 -8.99 -0.82 4.76
C MET A 154 -9.97 -1.17 3.63
N GLY A 155 -9.93 -2.41 3.14
CA GLY A 155 -10.85 -2.88 2.10
C GLY A 155 -12.32 -2.76 2.54
N ALA A 156 -12.65 -3.28 3.71
CA ALA A 156 -14.00 -3.25 4.26
C ALA A 156 -14.49 -1.81 4.52
N THR A 157 -13.69 -0.98 5.20
CA THR A 157 -14.00 0.43 5.45
C THR A 157 -14.16 1.20 4.14
N GLY A 158 -13.26 1.00 3.18
CA GLY A 158 -13.30 1.69 1.91
C GLY A 158 -14.51 1.31 1.06
N ALA A 159 -14.90 0.03 1.05
CA ALA A 159 -16.08 -0.42 0.31
C ALA A 159 -17.34 0.29 0.80
N ALA A 160 -17.53 0.36 2.12
CA ALA A 160 -18.64 1.09 2.73
C ALA A 160 -18.60 2.60 2.40
N ALA A 161 -17.42 3.22 2.49
CA ALA A 161 -17.24 4.64 2.19
C ALA A 161 -17.56 5.01 0.74
N LEU A 162 -17.07 4.20 -0.21
CA LEU A 162 -17.34 4.38 -1.64
C LEU A 162 -18.83 4.26 -1.96
N LEU A 163 -19.51 3.25 -1.39
CA LEU A 163 -20.95 3.05 -1.60
C LEU A 163 -21.75 4.25 -1.12
N ALA A 164 -21.53 4.70 0.12
CA ALA A 164 -22.27 5.85 0.65
C ALA A 164 -22.03 7.13 -0.17
N ALA A 165 -20.77 7.45 -0.48
CA ALA A 165 -20.43 8.68 -1.20
C ALA A 165 -20.90 8.68 -2.66
N ALA A 166 -20.92 7.51 -3.32
CA ALA A 166 -21.48 7.36 -4.66
C ALA A 166 -23.01 7.49 -4.64
N HIS A 167 -23.70 6.80 -3.72
CA HIS A 167 -25.16 6.87 -3.59
C HIS A 167 -25.63 8.29 -3.24
N ALA A 168 -24.93 9.00 -2.36
CA ALA A 168 -25.22 10.40 -2.03
C ALA A 168 -25.14 11.34 -3.25
N ARG A 169 -24.43 10.94 -4.31
CA ARG A 169 -24.32 11.66 -5.59
C ARG A 169 -25.24 11.09 -6.68
N GLY A 170 -26.16 10.20 -6.34
CA GLY A 170 -27.07 9.54 -7.29
C GLY A 170 -26.36 8.59 -8.26
N ARG A 171 -25.20 8.05 -7.88
CA ARG A 171 -24.40 7.08 -8.65
C ARG A 171 -24.59 5.66 -8.10
N GLY A 172 -24.12 4.64 -8.81
CA GLY A 172 -24.21 3.24 -8.33
C GLY A 172 -25.60 2.62 -8.49
N VAL A 173 -26.24 2.79 -9.65
CA VAL A 173 -27.57 2.25 -9.96
C VAL A 173 -27.63 0.75 -9.66
N GLY A 174 -28.60 0.33 -8.83
CA GLY A 174 -28.74 -1.08 -8.43
C GLY A 174 -27.87 -1.52 -7.25
N GLY A 175 -27.21 -0.57 -6.55
CA GLY A 175 -26.41 -0.86 -5.36
C GLY A 175 -25.01 -1.42 -5.65
N LYS A 176 -24.58 -1.33 -6.91
CA LYS A 176 -23.25 -1.76 -7.35
C LYS A 176 -22.47 -0.61 -7.95
N LEU A 177 -21.15 -0.63 -7.80
CA LEU A 177 -20.25 0.44 -8.24
C LEU A 177 -19.36 0.02 -9.41
N ARG A 178 -19.16 0.96 -10.33
CA ARG A 178 -18.06 0.93 -11.29
C ARG A 178 -16.92 1.80 -10.78
N VAL A 179 -15.79 1.18 -10.44
CA VAL A 179 -14.70 1.84 -9.71
C VAL A 179 -13.48 2.01 -10.61
N LEU A 180 -12.92 3.21 -10.68
CA LEU A 180 -11.66 3.47 -11.37
C LEU A 180 -10.50 3.53 -10.35
N THR A 181 -9.38 2.91 -10.70
CA THR A 181 -8.13 2.97 -9.92
C THR A 181 -6.91 3.26 -10.81
N HIS A 182 -5.77 3.51 -10.15
CA HIS A 182 -4.53 3.95 -10.78
C HIS A 182 -3.31 3.30 -10.11
N CYS A 183 -2.24 3.09 -10.88
CA CYS A 183 -1.04 2.36 -10.46
C CYS A 183 -1.34 0.90 -10.07
N ASN A 184 -0.55 0.35 -9.14
CA ASN A 184 -0.76 -0.96 -8.54
C ASN A 184 -0.67 -0.86 -7.01
N THR A 185 -1.75 -1.29 -6.37
CA THR A 185 -2.00 -1.17 -4.92
C THR A 185 -2.63 -2.46 -4.40
N GLY A 186 -2.41 -3.57 -5.10
CA GLY A 186 -2.94 -4.88 -4.80
C GLY A 186 -2.03 -5.72 -3.90
N SER A 187 -2.24 -7.03 -3.96
CA SER A 187 -1.43 -8.01 -3.23
C SER A 187 0.02 -8.01 -3.70
N LEU A 188 0.29 -7.50 -4.90
CA LEU A 188 1.63 -7.30 -5.44
C LEU A 188 2.35 -6.09 -4.82
N ALA A 189 1.64 -5.17 -4.18
CA ALA A 189 2.22 -3.98 -3.55
C ALA A 189 2.28 -4.06 -2.01
N THR A 190 1.66 -5.09 -1.41
CA THR A 190 1.57 -5.26 0.05
C THR A 190 1.91 -6.70 0.48
N ALA A 191 1.72 -7.06 1.75
CA ALA A 191 1.80 -8.45 2.21
C ALA A 191 0.72 -9.35 1.57
N GLY A 192 -0.36 -8.75 1.08
CA GLY A 192 -1.51 -9.43 0.49
C GLY A 192 -2.75 -8.54 0.52
N TYR A 193 -3.75 -8.89 -0.28
CA TYR A 193 -5.04 -8.18 -0.44
C TYR A 193 -4.94 -6.76 -1.05
N GLY A 194 -4.02 -5.91 -0.59
CA GLY A 194 -3.78 -4.57 -1.11
C GLY A 194 -4.56 -3.47 -0.38
N THR A 195 -4.31 -2.22 -0.79
CA THR A 195 -4.98 -1.02 -0.25
C THR A 195 -6.17 -0.63 -1.11
N ALA A 196 -5.99 0.20 -2.15
CA ALA A 196 -7.08 0.62 -3.05
C ALA A 196 -7.62 -0.54 -3.88
N LEU A 197 -6.76 -1.45 -4.36
CA LEU A 197 -7.26 -2.68 -4.99
C LEU A 197 -7.88 -3.63 -3.95
N GLY A 198 -7.48 -3.55 -2.68
CA GLY A 198 -8.15 -4.24 -1.57
C GLY A 198 -9.59 -3.75 -1.35
N VAL A 199 -9.85 -2.45 -1.51
CA VAL A 199 -11.21 -1.89 -1.52
C VAL A 199 -12.04 -2.47 -2.68
N ILE A 200 -11.46 -2.57 -3.86
CA ILE A 200 -12.12 -3.18 -5.03
C ILE A 200 -12.41 -4.66 -4.80
N ARG A 201 -11.46 -5.41 -4.19
CA ARG A 201 -11.67 -6.80 -3.78
C ARG A 201 -12.80 -6.93 -2.76
N ALA A 202 -12.86 -6.05 -1.76
CA ALA A 202 -13.93 -6.05 -0.77
C ALA A 202 -15.31 -5.82 -1.41
N LEU A 203 -15.43 -4.87 -2.34
CA LEU A 203 -16.67 -4.67 -3.12
C LEU A 203 -17.04 -5.92 -3.92
N HIS A 204 -16.07 -6.60 -4.51
CA HIS A 204 -16.32 -7.84 -5.25
C HIS A 204 -16.80 -8.98 -4.34
N GLU A 205 -16.13 -9.19 -3.21
CA GLU A 205 -16.49 -10.19 -2.19
C GLU A 205 -17.90 -9.93 -1.62
N GLN A 206 -18.31 -8.67 -1.54
CA GLN A 206 -19.65 -8.25 -1.10
C GLN A 206 -20.70 -8.30 -2.21
N GLY A 207 -20.33 -8.59 -3.45
CA GLY A 207 -21.25 -8.58 -4.60
C GLY A 207 -21.71 -7.19 -5.04
N THR A 208 -21.03 -6.13 -4.57
CA THR A 208 -21.35 -4.71 -4.83
C THR A 208 -20.38 -4.05 -5.82
N LEU A 209 -19.44 -4.80 -6.39
CA LEU A 209 -18.66 -4.38 -7.56
C LEU A 209 -19.43 -4.74 -8.85
N GLU A 210 -19.75 -3.73 -9.66
CA GLU A 210 -20.24 -3.93 -11.02
C GLU A 210 -19.06 -4.12 -11.98
N HIS A 211 -18.07 -3.22 -11.92
CA HIS A 211 -16.90 -3.25 -12.81
C HIS A 211 -15.71 -2.49 -12.22
N ALA A 212 -14.49 -2.96 -12.48
CA ALA A 212 -13.27 -2.25 -12.15
C ALA A 212 -12.60 -1.70 -13.42
N PHE A 213 -12.20 -0.44 -13.39
CA PHE A 213 -11.34 0.15 -14.41
C PHE A 213 -9.97 0.40 -13.81
N CYS A 214 -8.91 0.04 -14.54
CA CYS A 214 -7.55 0.38 -14.16
C CYS A 214 -6.85 1.10 -15.32
N THR A 215 -6.14 2.17 -15.02
CA THR A 215 -5.34 2.89 -16.03
C THR A 215 -3.99 2.20 -16.24
N GLU A 216 -3.40 2.29 -17.43
CA GLU A 216 -2.10 1.66 -17.72
C GLU A 216 -0.97 2.15 -16.81
N THR A 217 -1.01 3.41 -16.39
CA THR A 217 -0.04 4.06 -15.48
C THR A 217 1.34 4.21 -16.10
N ARG A 218 1.45 4.98 -17.19
CA ARG A 218 2.73 5.36 -17.78
C ARG A 218 3.58 6.19 -16.81
N PRO A 219 4.92 6.18 -16.96
CA PRO A 219 5.67 5.39 -17.93
C PRO A 219 5.93 3.93 -17.54
N TYR A 220 5.83 3.58 -16.26
CA TYR A 220 6.30 2.28 -15.76
C TYR A 220 5.27 1.13 -15.95
N ASN A 221 4.05 1.47 -16.35
CA ASN A 221 2.97 0.54 -16.72
C ASN A 221 2.53 -0.38 -15.57
N GLN A 222 2.46 0.14 -14.34
CA GLN A 222 2.00 -0.64 -13.18
C GLN A 222 0.60 -1.18 -13.36
N GLY A 223 -0.33 -0.34 -13.80
CA GLY A 223 -1.71 -0.74 -13.90
C GLY A 223 -1.91 -1.78 -15.01
N ALA A 224 -1.25 -1.59 -16.16
CA ALA A 224 -1.30 -2.57 -17.25
C ALA A 224 -0.59 -3.89 -16.92
N ARG A 225 0.57 -3.86 -16.24
CA ARG A 225 1.39 -5.06 -16.01
C ARG A 225 1.00 -5.83 -14.76
N LEU A 226 0.55 -5.13 -13.70
CA LEU A 226 0.37 -5.71 -12.38
C LEU A 226 -1.10 -5.66 -11.96
N THR A 227 -1.76 -4.51 -12.02
CA THR A 227 -3.17 -4.41 -11.59
C THR A 227 -4.10 -5.19 -12.51
N ALA A 228 -3.95 -5.06 -13.83
CA ALA A 228 -4.72 -5.85 -14.78
C ALA A 228 -4.44 -7.36 -14.65
N PHE A 229 -3.20 -7.73 -14.32
CA PHE A 229 -2.83 -9.12 -14.04
C PHE A 229 -3.53 -9.65 -12.78
N GLU A 230 -3.53 -8.89 -11.68
CA GLU A 230 -4.25 -9.25 -10.46
C GLU A 230 -5.77 -9.37 -10.68
N LEU A 231 -6.37 -8.38 -11.35
CA LEU A 231 -7.80 -8.37 -11.65
C LEU A 231 -8.21 -9.57 -12.51
N ALA A 232 -7.42 -9.90 -13.53
CA ALA A 232 -7.66 -11.07 -14.38
C ALA A 232 -7.44 -12.39 -13.64
N HIS A 233 -6.37 -12.50 -12.84
CA HIS A 233 -6.06 -13.68 -12.04
C HIS A 233 -7.19 -14.01 -11.05
N ASP A 234 -7.69 -12.98 -10.36
CA ASP A 234 -8.76 -13.09 -9.38
C ASP A 234 -10.16 -13.12 -10.03
N GLN A 235 -10.24 -13.04 -11.36
CA GLN A 235 -11.48 -13.09 -12.16
C GLN A 235 -12.48 -11.96 -11.83
N LEU A 236 -11.99 -10.78 -11.47
CA LEU A 236 -12.82 -9.60 -11.28
C LEU A 236 -13.28 -9.03 -12.64
N PRO A 237 -14.52 -8.52 -12.75
CA PRO A 237 -14.96 -7.81 -13.94
C PRO A 237 -14.13 -6.54 -14.10
N ALA A 238 -13.27 -6.50 -15.12
CA ALA A 238 -12.28 -5.44 -15.24
C ALA A 238 -11.97 -5.01 -16.67
N THR A 239 -11.61 -3.74 -16.84
CA THR A 239 -11.14 -3.15 -18.11
C THR A 239 -9.88 -2.31 -17.87
N LEU A 240 -8.85 -2.55 -18.70
CA LEU A 240 -7.65 -1.71 -18.79
C LEU A 240 -7.91 -0.54 -19.74
N ILE A 241 -7.51 0.66 -19.34
CA ILE A 241 -7.60 1.87 -20.17
C ILE A 241 -6.26 2.60 -20.23
N CYS A 242 -6.02 3.37 -21.30
CA CYS A 242 -4.94 4.37 -21.30
C CYS A 242 -5.19 5.45 -20.25
N ASP A 243 -4.14 6.05 -19.71
CA ASP A 243 -4.26 7.13 -18.72
C ASP A 243 -5.09 8.30 -19.27
N SER A 244 -4.91 8.63 -20.56
CA SER A 244 -5.64 9.69 -21.26
C SER A 244 -7.12 9.40 -21.51
N ALA A 245 -7.57 8.15 -21.36
CA ALA A 245 -8.97 7.78 -21.56
C ALA A 245 -9.81 7.98 -20.28
N ALA A 246 -9.18 8.22 -19.12
CA ALA A 246 -9.87 8.30 -17.84
C ALA A 246 -10.97 9.38 -17.82
N ALA A 247 -10.67 10.59 -18.31
CA ALA A 247 -11.65 11.68 -18.35
C ALA A 247 -12.82 11.37 -19.28
N ALA A 248 -12.57 10.75 -20.44
CA ALA A 248 -13.62 10.34 -21.37
C ALA A 248 -14.52 9.24 -20.77
N LEU A 249 -13.93 8.28 -20.04
CA LEU A 249 -14.66 7.24 -19.35
C LEU A 249 -15.58 7.82 -18.27
N MET A 250 -15.07 8.76 -17.46
CA MET A 250 -15.85 9.50 -16.47
C MET A 250 -16.99 10.28 -17.13
N ALA A 251 -16.71 10.98 -18.24
CA ALA A 251 -17.71 11.74 -19.01
C ALA A 251 -18.85 10.87 -19.55
N SER A 252 -18.55 9.63 -19.94
CA SER A 252 -19.57 8.67 -20.40
C SER A 252 -20.46 8.11 -19.27
N GLY A 253 -20.24 8.55 -18.02
CA GLY A 253 -21.01 8.10 -16.87
C GLY A 253 -20.72 6.64 -16.48
N GLN A 254 -19.54 6.11 -16.83
CA GLN A 254 -19.12 4.74 -16.56
C GLN A 254 -18.35 4.54 -15.25
N VAL A 255 -18.12 5.63 -14.50
CA VAL A 255 -17.40 5.61 -13.22
C VAL A 255 -18.29 6.18 -12.13
N ASP A 256 -18.45 5.43 -11.05
CA ASP A 256 -19.23 5.81 -9.88
C ASP A 256 -18.36 6.32 -8.73
N ALA A 257 -17.13 5.82 -8.61
CA ALA A 257 -16.14 6.26 -7.64
C ALA A 257 -14.70 6.04 -8.15
N VAL A 258 -13.75 6.81 -7.61
CA VAL A 258 -12.31 6.61 -7.82
C VAL A 258 -11.66 6.28 -6.48
N VAL A 259 -10.81 5.26 -6.45
CA VAL A 259 -9.96 4.95 -5.28
C VAL A 259 -8.54 4.66 -5.72
N VAL A 260 -7.57 5.31 -5.09
CA VAL A 260 -6.14 5.17 -5.38
C VAL A 260 -5.36 4.92 -4.09
N GLY A 261 -4.13 4.43 -4.21
CA GLY A 261 -3.21 4.33 -3.08
C GLY A 261 -2.57 5.67 -2.74
N ALA A 262 -1.57 5.63 -1.86
CA ALA A 262 -0.67 6.74 -1.60
C ALA A 262 0.75 6.25 -1.39
N ASP A 263 1.71 7.09 -1.75
CA ASP A 263 3.11 6.96 -1.34
C ASP A 263 3.39 7.79 -0.08
N ARG A 264 2.69 8.93 0.08
CA ARG A 264 2.73 9.76 1.29
C ARG A 264 1.47 10.62 1.40
N VAL A 265 0.89 10.69 2.59
CA VAL A 265 -0.20 11.62 2.92
C VAL A 265 0.27 12.54 4.03
N VAL A 266 0.32 13.84 3.78
CA VAL A 266 0.88 14.81 4.75
C VAL A 266 -0.19 15.40 5.68
N ALA A 267 0.19 16.28 6.62
CA ALA A 267 -0.67 16.74 7.71
C ALA A 267 -2.05 17.29 7.27
N ASN A 268 -2.10 18.09 6.20
CA ASN A 268 -3.34 18.66 5.65
C ASN A 268 -4.14 17.68 4.76
N GLY A 269 -3.60 16.48 4.51
CA GLY A 269 -4.16 15.44 3.65
C GLY A 269 -3.76 15.52 2.17
N ASP A 270 -2.91 16.47 1.78
CA ASP A 270 -2.30 16.43 0.45
C ASP A 270 -1.58 15.09 0.27
N THR A 271 -1.81 14.47 -0.88
CA THR A 271 -1.38 13.09 -1.10
C THR A 271 -0.45 13.01 -2.30
N ALA A 272 0.80 12.64 -2.04
CA ALA A 272 1.70 12.20 -3.08
C ALA A 272 1.40 10.75 -3.45
N ASN A 273 1.18 10.52 -4.74
CA ASN A 273 0.98 9.19 -5.32
C ASN A 273 1.51 9.19 -6.76
N LYS A 274 1.47 8.03 -7.43
CA LYS A 274 1.94 7.86 -8.80
C LYS A 274 1.44 8.97 -9.74
N ILE A 275 2.35 9.49 -10.58
CA ILE A 275 2.05 10.50 -11.60
C ILE A 275 0.81 10.13 -12.41
N GLY A 276 -0.13 11.06 -12.53
CA GLY A 276 -1.46 10.83 -13.08
C GLY A 276 -2.56 10.90 -12.02
N THR A 277 -2.23 10.70 -10.73
CA THR A 277 -3.20 10.77 -9.63
C THR A 277 -3.87 12.14 -9.53
N LYS A 278 -3.08 13.22 -9.61
CA LYS A 278 -3.61 14.60 -9.64
C LYS A 278 -4.54 14.83 -10.84
N SER A 279 -4.19 14.29 -12.00
CA SER A 279 -5.04 14.40 -13.20
C SER A 279 -6.38 13.69 -13.01
N LEU A 280 -6.36 12.51 -12.37
CA LEU A 280 -7.57 11.76 -12.02
C LEU A 280 -8.41 12.51 -10.99
N SER A 281 -7.82 13.11 -9.95
CA SER A 281 -8.57 13.85 -8.93
C SER A 281 -9.25 15.08 -9.52
N ILE A 282 -8.59 15.80 -10.44
CA ILE A 282 -9.18 16.94 -11.16
C ILE A 282 -10.35 16.47 -12.03
N SER A 283 -10.16 15.38 -12.78
CA SER A 283 -11.22 14.84 -13.65
C SER A 283 -12.43 14.34 -12.85
N ALA A 284 -12.18 13.63 -11.74
CA ALA A 284 -13.24 13.14 -10.86
C ALA A 284 -14.06 14.28 -10.28
N ALA A 285 -13.40 15.35 -9.80
CA ALA A 285 -14.07 16.55 -9.31
C ALA A 285 -14.91 17.23 -10.41
N HIS A 286 -14.36 17.38 -11.62
CA HIS A 286 -15.09 17.98 -12.75
C HIS A 286 -16.39 17.23 -13.07
N PHE A 287 -16.39 15.90 -13.01
CA PHE A 287 -17.57 15.08 -13.25
C PHE A 287 -18.38 14.75 -11.99
N ASN A 288 -18.09 15.37 -10.84
CA ASN A 288 -18.74 15.07 -9.56
C ASN A 288 -18.73 13.57 -9.21
N ILE A 289 -17.55 12.97 -9.24
CA ILE A 289 -17.26 11.59 -8.84
C ILE A 289 -16.43 11.63 -7.55
N PRO A 290 -16.79 10.88 -6.49
CA PRO A 290 -15.99 10.83 -5.27
C PRO A 290 -14.61 10.24 -5.54
N PHE A 291 -13.59 10.86 -4.97
CA PHE A 291 -12.19 10.47 -5.12
C PHE A 291 -11.58 10.14 -3.76
N PHE A 292 -11.18 8.89 -3.56
CA PHE A 292 -10.68 8.41 -2.27
C PHE A 292 -9.19 8.02 -2.35
N ILE A 293 -8.51 8.21 -1.22
CA ILE A 293 -7.19 7.65 -0.96
C ILE A 293 -7.36 6.46 -0.03
N ALA A 294 -6.69 5.33 -0.31
CA ALA A 294 -6.57 4.20 0.59
C ALA A 294 -5.10 3.98 0.97
N ALA A 295 -4.76 4.27 2.21
CA ALA A 295 -3.38 4.27 2.70
C ALA A 295 -3.33 3.84 4.18
N PRO A 296 -2.41 2.95 4.56
CA PRO A 296 -2.26 2.56 5.95
C PRO A 296 -1.75 3.74 6.79
N THR A 297 -1.96 3.70 8.10
CA THR A 297 -1.47 4.78 8.99
C THR A 297 0.05 4.98 8.93
N THR A 298 0.81 3.96 8.52
CA THR A 298 2.26 4.03 8.31
C THR A 298 2.68 4.87 7.10
N THR A 299 1.75 5.19 6.19
CA THR A 299 1.95 6.07 5.02
C THR A 299 1.65 7.54 5.34
N LEU A 300 1.09 7.82 6.52
CA LEU A 300 0.76 9.16 6.97
C LEU A 300 2.01 9.86 7.53
N ASP A 301 2.27 11.07 7.09
CA ASP A 301 3.40 11.92 7.51
C ASP A 301 2.86 13.22 8.14
N PRO A 302 2.54 13.20 9.44
CA PRO A 302 2.00 14.36 10.15
C PRO A 302 3.03 15.48 10.37
N HIS A 303 4.31 15.25 10.05
CA HIS A 303 5.38 16.23 10.26
C HIS A 303 5.56 17.17 9.07
N LEU A 304 5.13 16.77 7.87
CA LEU A 304 5.08 17.67 6.72
C LEU A 304 3.73 18.42 6.69
N PRO A 305 3.73 19.76 6.62
CA PRO A 305 2.50 20.54 6.75
C PRO A 305 1.62 20.52 5.49
N SER A 306 2.22 20.47 4.30
CA SER A 306 1.50 20.48 3.02
C SER A 306 2.28 19.77 1.91
N GLY A 307 1.59 19.49 0.80
CA GLY A 307 2.15 18.79 -0.35
C GLY A 307 3.30 19.53 -1.04
N ASP A 308 3.40 20.86 -0.88
CA ASP A 308 4.47 21.68 -1.45
C ASP A 308 5.85 21.34 -0.87
N HIS A 309 5.89 20.70 0.30
CA HIS A 309 7.13 20.25 0.95
C HIS A 309 7.57 18.86 0.50
N ILE A 310 6.79 18.17 -0.34
CA ILE A 310 7.14 16.85 -0.85
C ILE A 310 8.10 17.00 -2.03
N VAL A 311 9.32 16.49 -1.86
CA VAL A 311 10.29 16.41 -2.97
C VAL A 311 9.89 15.30 -3.93
N ILE A 312 9.56 15.67 -5.17
CA ILE A 312 9.13 14.72 -6.20
C ILE A 312 10.33 14.07 -6.89
N GLU A 313 10.43 12.74 -6.79
CA GLU A 313 11.43 11.92 -7.48
C GLU A 313 11.30 12.09 -9.01
N GLN A 314 12.38 12.54 -9.66
CA GLN A 314 12.53 12.51 -11.11
C GLN A 314 13.30 11.26 -11.51
N ARG A 315 12.81 10.52 -12.51
CA ARG A 315 13.44 9.28 -12.99
C ARG A 315 14.04 9.44 -14.38
N THR A 316 14.73 8.40 -14.83
CA THR A 316 15.50 8.43 -16.07
C THR A 316 14.60 8.70 -17.28
N HIS A 317 15.18 9.31 -18.31
CA HIS A 317 14.47 9.60 -19.56
C HIS A 317 14.05 8.32 -20.29
N GLU A 318 14.75 7.21 -20.04
CA GLU A 318 14.53 5.92 -20.70
C GLU A 318 13.17 5.32 -20.38
N GLU A 319 12.62 5.52 -19.17
CA GLU A 319 11.28 5.00 -18.82
C GLU A 319 10.19 5.57 -19.73
N VAL A 320 10.34 6.83 -20.16
CA VAL A 320 9.41 7.50 -21.09
C VAL A 320 9.76 7.17 -22.53
N THR A 321 11.05 7.29 -22.90
CA THR A 321 11.49 7.20 -24.30
C THR A 321 11.58 5.78 -24.84
N HIS A 322 11.64 4.78 -23.96
CA HIS A 322 11.73 3.37 -24.32
C HIS A 322 10.61 2.56 -23.69
N PHE A 323 10.25 1.47 -24.36
CA PHE A 323 9.43 0.42 -23.81
C PHE A 323 10.15 -0.91 -24.06
N ARG A 324 10.50 -1.63 -22.99
CA ARG A 324 11.22 -2.92 -23.06
C ARG A 324 12.54 -2.85 -23.84
N GLY A 325 13.31 -1.79 -23.61
CA GLY A 325 14.59 -1.54 -24.29
C GLY A 325 14.46 -1.05 -25.73
N ILE A 326 13.25 -0.94 -26.28
CA ILE A 326 13.01 -0.43 -27.63
C ILE A 326 12.61 1.04 -27.54
N ARG A 327 13.32 1.91 -28.24
CA ARG A 327 13.02 3.35 -28.27
C ARG A 327 11.71 3.60 -29.03
N VAL A 328 10.82 4.39 -28.43
CA VAL A 328 9.54 4.82 -29.02
C VAL A 328 9.48 6.32 -29.28
N ALA A 329 10.29 7.11 -28.57
CA ALA A 329 10.35 8.57 -28.75
C ALA A 329 11.44 8.97 -29.77
N ALA A 330 11.25 10.11 -30.44
CA ALA A 330 12.27 10.70 -31.31
C ALA A 330 13.61 10.91 -30.58
N GLU A 331 14.72 10.78 -31.29
CA GLU A 331 16.05 11.04 -30.74
C GLU A 331 16.26 12.54 -30.45
N GLY A 332 17.02 12.86 -29.39
CA GLY A 332 17.36 14.24 -29.02
C GLY A 332 16.28 15.04 -28.26
N VAL A 333 15.07 14.51 -28.06
CA VAL A 333 14.02 15.20 -27.28
C VAL A 333 14.31 15.16 -25.77
N ASN A 334 14.08 16.28 -25.08
CA ASN A 334 14.13 16.35 -23.62
C ASN A 334 12.90 15.67 -23.00
N VAL A 335 13.07 15.15 -21.78
CA VAL A 335 12.01 14.44 -21.05
C VAL A 335 11.83 15.05 -19.68
N TRP A 336 10.57 15.23 -19.29
CA TRP A 336 10.18 15.50 -17.92
C TRP A 336 9.47 14.27 -17.37
N ASN A 337 10.07 13.60 -16.38
CA ASN A 337 9.59 12.31 -15.86
C ASN A 337 9.47 12.32 -14.33
N PRO A 338 8.51 13.10 -13.77
CA PRO A 338 8.17 13.00 -12.36
C PRO A 338 7.53 11.64 -12.09
N SER A 339 8.00 10.96 -11.06
CA SER A 339 7.48 9.65 -10.65
C SER A 339 6.17 9.74 -9.91
N PHE A 340 5.88 10.90 -9.33
CA PHE A 340 4.74 11.18 -8.47
C PHE A 340 4.18 12.57 -8.78
N ASP A 341 2.92 12.78 -8.46
CA ASP A 341 2.31 14.09 -8.32
C ASP A 341 1.59 14.20 -6.99
N VAL A 342 1.09 15.40 -6.67
CA VAL A 342 0.36 15.67 -5.43
C VAL A 342 -1.09 15.98 -5.75
N ALA A 343 -2.00 15.11 -5.30
CA ALA A 343 -3.43 15.37 -5.29
C ALA A 343 -3.75 16.28 -4.09
N PRO A 344 -4.31 17.49 -4.34
CA PRO A 344 -4.60 18.43 -3.28
C PRO A 344 -5.80 17.95 -2.44
N CYS A 345 -5.74 18.17 -1.12
CA CYS A 345 -6.76 17.73 -0.16
C CYS A 345 -8.19 18.18 -0.52
N GLY A 346 -8.32 19.35 -1.16
CA GLY A 346 -9.61 19.88 -1.62
C GLY A 346 -10.36 18.95 -2.59
N LEU A 347 -9.65 18.12 -3.36
CA LEU A 347 -10.23 17.19 -4.33
C LEU A 347 -10.44 15.76 -3.80
N ILE A 348 -10.07 15.49 -2.55
CA ILE A 348 -10.15 14.17 -1.92
C ILE A 348 -11.43 14.09 -1.08
N GLU A 349 -12.25 13.07 -1.27
CA GLU A 349 -13.47 12.82 -0.49
C GLU A 349 -13.14 12.34 0.92
N GLY A 350 -12.21 11.38 1.02
CA GLY A 350 -11.80 10.77 2.27
C GLY A 350 -10.49 9.99 2.15
N ILE A 351 -9.81 9.82 3.29
CA ILE A 351 -8.60 9.00 3.40
C ILE A 351 -8.96 7.76 4.23
N ILE A 352 -8.97 6.60 3.57
CA ILE A 352 -9.30 5.30 4.14
C ILE A 352 -8.03 4.70 4.75
N THR A 353 -8.10 4.35 6.03
CA THR A 353 -7.02 3.68 6.77
C THR A 353 -7.55 2.40 7.42
N GLU A 354 -6.65 1.58 7.97
CA GLU A 354 -7.04 0.37 8.70
C GLU A 354 -7.79 0.67 10.03
N ARG A 355 -7.79 1.94 10.45
CA ARG A 355 -8.45 2.42 11.68
C ARG A 355 -9.77 3.14 11.40
N GLY A 356 -10.26 3.09 10.17
CA GLY A 356 -11.40 3.87 9.72
C GLY A 356 -11.02 4.95 8.72
N MET A 357 -12.02 5.72 8.30
CA MET A 357 -11.84 6.81 7.36
C MET A 357 -11.56 8.11 8.13
N ILE A 358 -10.57 8.88 7.68
CA ILE A 358 -10.32 10.24 8.17
C ILE A 358 -11.25 11.18 7.38
N PRO A 359 -12.24 11.83 8.03
CA PRO A 359 -13.12 12.77 7.36
C PRO A 359 -12.43 14.13 7.16
N LYS A 360 -12.98 14.93 6.25
CA LYS A 360 -12.62 16.35 6.13
C LYS A 360 -13.07 17.11 7.38
N THR A 361 -12.29 18.12 7.76
CA THR A 361 -12.71 19.13 8.72
C THR A 361 -13.70 20.10 8.08
N LYS A 362 -14.31 20.96 8.89
CA LYS A 362 -15.20 22.05 8.42
C LYS A 362 -14.53 22.99 7.42
N ASP A 363 -13.20 23.11 7.48
CA ASP A 363 -12.41 23.95 6.58
C ASP A 363 -12.01 23.23 5.28
N GLY A 364 -12.49 22.01 5.06
CA GLY A 364 -12.25 21.24 3.83
C GLY A 364 -10.86 20.61 3.72
N VAL A 365 -10.08 20.59 4.81
CA VAL A 365 -8.77 19.91 4.92
C VAL A 365 -8.89 18.64 5.76
N PHE A 366 -7.80 17.88 5.91
CA PHE A 366 -7.74 16.75 6.83
C PHE A 366 -6.89 17.11 8.06
N GLN A 367 -7.14 16.44 9.19
CA GLN A 367 -6.24 16.44 10.34
C GLN A 367 -5.56 15.09 10.45
N VAL A 368 -4.47 14.95 9.73
CA VAL A 368 -3.60 13.77 9.83
C VAL A 368 -2.69 13.98 11.05
N SER A 369 -3.07 13.41 12.20
CA SER A 369 -2.31 13.53 13.45
C SER A 369 -1.46 12.29 13.74
N SER A 370 -0.24 12.47 14.25
CA SER A 370 0.50 11.40 14.92
C SER A 370 -0.22 11.04 16.23
N ARG A 371 -0.88 9.89 16.32
CA ARG A 371 -1.11 9.30 17.64
C ARG A 371 0.17 8.59 18.06
N GLU A 372 0.98 9.24 18.90
CA GLU A 372 1.87 8.50 19.79
C GLU A 372 1.02 7.51 20.59
N ARG A 373 1.48 6.25 20.73
CA ARG A 373 0.88 5.33 21.70
C ARG A 373 1.15 5.90 23.09
N GLY A 374 0.22 6.67 23.63
CA GLY A 374 0.30 7.17 24.99
C GLY A 374 0.42 5.99 25.97
N LYS A 375 1.57 5.88 26.64
CA LYS A 375 1.67 5.15 27.91
C LYS A 375 0.88 5.95 28.95
N GLY A 376 -0.40 5.61 29.17
CA GLY A 376 -1.16 6.15 30.29
C GLY A 376 -2.67 6.25 30.05
N GLY A 377 -3.42 5.37 30.73
CA GLY A 377 -4.73 5.64 31.32
C GLY A 377 -5.83 6.30 30.48
N GLY A 378 -6.75 5.47 29.97
CA GLY A 378 -8.20 5.70 30.05
C GLY A 378 -8.80 6.91 29.32
N ARG A 379 -9.60 6.61 28.29
CA ARG A 379 -10.55 7.45 27.53
C ARG A 379 -9.95 8.25 26.38
N GLU A 380 -9.90 7.63 25.19
CA GLU A 380 -10.25 8.27 23.90
C GLU A 380 -10.22 7.27 22.72
N ASP A 381 -11.02 6.20 22.81
CA ASP A 381 -11.28 5.28 21.68
C ASP A 381 -12.56 5.66 20.90
N GLY A 382 -13.11 6.85 21.12
CA GLY A 382 -14.44 7.23 20.64
C GLY A 382 -14.53 8.00 19.32
N LEU A 383 -13.42 8.46 18.71
CA LEU A 383 -13.49 9.48 17.65
C LEU A 383 -13.47 8.95 16.20
N LEU A 384 -13.00 7.73 15.94
CA LEU A 384 -12.88 7.22 14.55
C LEU A 384 -14.05 6.34 14.09
N ASN A 385 -14.77 5.69 15.02
CA ASN A 385 -15.96 4.89 14.69
C ASN A 385 -17.28 5.67 14.79
N SER A 386 -17.34 6.78 15.53
CA SER A 386 -18.61 7.50 15.79
C SER A 386 -18.89 8.65 14.81
N LEU A 387 -17.85 9.24 14.20
CA LEU A 387 -18.02 10.42 13.34
C LEU A 387 -18.61 10.08 11.96
N TRP A 388 -18.53 8.82 11.51
CA TRP A 388 -19.07 8.41 10.22
C TRP A 388 -20.53 7.93 10.29
N ASP A 389 -20.98 7.39 11.43
CA ASP A 389 -22.40 7.00 11.58
C ASP A 389 -23.28 8.19 11.97
N GLU A 390 -22.86 9.09 12.87
CA GLU A 390 -23.78 10.09 13.43
C GLU A 390 -23.86 11.44 12.69
N ASN A 391 -22.79 11.87 12.00
CA ASN A 391 -22.78 13.17 11.31
C ASN A 391 -23.08 13.08 9.81
N THR A 392 -22.79 11.95 9.17
CA THR A 392 -22.97 11.77 7.72
C THR A 392 -24.45 11.59 7.36
N GLU A 393 -25.25 10.89 8.18
CA GLU A 393 -26.72 10.86 7.99
C GLU A 393 -27.36 12.25 8.15
N ARG A 394 -26.81 13.12 9.02
CA ARG A 394 -27.37 14.46 9.25
C ARG A 394 -27.04 15.45 8.14
N GLU A 395 -25.83 15.43 7.58
CA GLU A 395 -25.44 16.35 6.50
C GLU A 395 -26.09 16.01 5.16
N TYR A 396 -26.42 14.74 4.89
CA TYR A 396 -27.08 14.33 3.65
C TYR A 396 -28.61 14.24 3.75
N GLY A 397 -29.19 14.18 4.96
CA GLY A 397 -30.63 14.09 5.19
C GLY A 397 -31.43 15.40 5.09
N THR A 398 -30.78 16.57 4.97
CA THR A 398 -31.47 17.89 5.05
C THR A 398 -31.58 18.68 3.73
N ARG A 399 -31.29 18.07 2.57
CA ARG A 399 -31.46 18.73 1.26
C ARG A 399 -32.52 18.09 0.35
N VAL A 400 -33.62 17.64 0.94
CA VAL A 400 -34.87 17.40 0.19
C VAL A 400 -36.00 18.10 0.94
N GLY A 401 -36.29 19.33 0.48
CA GLY A 401 -37.40 20.17 0.90
C GLY A 401 -37.69 21.16 -0.22
#